data_AF-A0A1B0GN17-F1
#
_entry.id   AF-A0A1B0GN17-F1
#
_cell.length_a   1.000
_cell.length_b   1.000
_cell.length_c   1.000
_cell.angle_alpha   90.00
_cell.angle_beta   90.00
_cell.angle_gamma   90.00
#
_symmetry.space_group_name_H-M   'P 1'
#
loop_
_entity.id
_entity.type
_entity.pdbx_description
1 polymer ?
#
loop_
_entity_poly.entity_id
_entity_poly.type
_entity_poly.pdbx_seq_one_letter_code
_entity_poly.pdbx_strand_id
1 'polypeptide(L)'
;MPKATGEPKTKPTQASVRELRGLGLSPDLIVCRSELPIGTEVKEKISNFCHVATEQVICIHDLSSIYHVPLLMEKHGVVDFLAERLQLNLPNQRPTRLMQRWRDLAHRVDTIRRKVNITLVGKYTKLEDAYASVMKALQHASIASGFNLNLKFIDASHLEKQTQMSKPEQYHEAWKELCISDGVIVPGGFGSRGIEGKIMACQWCRDNNKPILGICLGLQAMVIEFARNVLKLEDANSTEVDPDTKNPLVIDMPEYHPGDMGGTMRLGRRTTIFKNEDSIISEYFN
;
A
#
# COMPACT_ATOMS: atom_id res chain seq x y z
N MET A 1 -11.62 13.16 -19.38
CA MET A 1 -12.09 14.25 -20.26
C MET A 1 -12.60 15.38 -19.37
N PRO A 2 -12.59 16.67 -19.76
CA PRO A 2 -13.19 17.69 -18.92
C PRO A 2 -14.68 17.36 -18.74
N LYS A 3 -15.13 17.20 -17.49
CA LYS A 3 -16.51 16.83 -17.16
C LYS A 3 -17.55 17.77 -17.76
N ALA A 4 -17.16 19.00 -18.06
CA ALA A 4 -18.02 20.03 -18.65
C ALA A 4 -18.13 19.98 -20.18
N THR A 5 -17.12 19.47 -20.91
CA THR A 5 -17.08 19.59 -22.39
C THR A 5 -17.11 18.26 -23.13
N GLY A 6 -16.79 17.13 -22.48
CA GLY A 6 -16.78 15.81 -23.12
C GLY A 6 -15.67 15.60 -24.18
N GLU A 7 -15.04 16.65 -24.68
CA GLU A 7 -13.96 16.52 -25.65
C GLU A 7 -12.58 16.28 -25.02
N PRO A 8 -11.80 15.30 -25.50
CA PRO A 8 -10.42 15.09 -25.05
C PRO A 8 -9.53 16.26 -25.52
N LYS A 9 -9.02 17.05 -24.57
CA LYS A 9 -8.09 18.16 -24.84
C LYS A 9 -6.65 17.69 -24.74
N THR A 10 -5.85 17.98 -25.76
CA THR A 10 -4.44 17.55 -25.88
C THR A 10 -3.41 18.67 -25.61
N LYS A 11 -3.86 19.90 -25.34
CA LYS A 11 -2.99 21.07 -25.12
C LYS A 11 -1.93 20.88 -24.02
N PRO A 12 -2.25 20.30 -22.84
CA PRO A 12 -1.23 20.07 -21.81
C PRO A 12 -0.09 19.17 -22.32
N THR A 13 -0.41 18.10 -23.04
CA THR A 13 0.58 17.18 -23.64
C THR A 13 1.51 17.92 -24.60
N GLN A 14 0.96 18.80 -25.45
CA GLN A 14 1.75 19.59 -26.40
C GLN A 14 2.74 20.53 -25.69
N ALA A 15 2.30 21.18 -24.61
CA ALA A 15 3.15 22.06 -23.82
C ALA A 15 4.30 21.29 -23.17
N SER A 16 4.03 20.13 -22.55
CA SER A 16 5.04 19.29 -21.92
C SER A 16 6.08 18.77 -22.91
N VAL A 17 5.69 18.37 -24.12
CA VAL A 17 6.64 17.92 -25.15
C VAL A 17 7.51 19.07 -25.64
N ARG A 18 6.94 20.27 -25.80
CA ARG A 18 7.72 21.46 -26.19
C ARG A 18 8.77 21.81 -25.13
N GLU A 19 8.41 21.74 -23.85
CA GLU A 19 9.33 21.98 -22.74
C GLU A 19 10.46 20.94 -22.71
N LEU A 20 10.12 19.65 -22.82
CA LEU A 20 11.09 18.55 -22.87
C LEU A 20 12.11 18.75 -23.99
N ARG A 21 11.65 19.17 -25.18
CA ARG A 21 12.52 19.50 -26.32
C ARG A 21 13.33 20.77 -26.12
N GLY A 22 12.78 21.76 -25.45
CA GLY A 22 13.50 22.97 -25.04
C GLY A 22 14.68 22.67 -24.12
N LEU A 23 14.61 21.56 -23.37
CA LEU A 23 15.70 21.03 -22.55
C LEU A 23 16.66 20.09 -23.31
N GLY A 24 16.47 19.91 -24.62
CA GLY A 24 17.33 19.08 -25.47
C GLY A 24 16.96 17.60 -25.51
N LEU A 25 15.81 17.20 -24.97
CA LEU A 25 15.34 15.80 -24.98
C LEU A 25 14.23 15.60 -26.03
N SER A 26 14.34 14.55 -26.82
CA SER A 26 13.33 14.16 -27.81
C SER A 26 12.61 12.88 -27.38
N PRO A 27 11.28 12.89 -27.24
CA PRO A 27 10.54 11.70 -26.82
C PRO A 27 10.46 10.69 -27.97
N ASP A 28 10.87 9.44 -27.72
CA ASP A 28 10.66 8.31 -28.63
C ASP A 28 9.24 7.72 -28.50
N LEU A 29 8.66 7.76 -27.29
CA LEU A 29 7.29 7.34 -26.98
C LEU A 29 6.56 8.41 -26.20
N ILE A 30 5.27 8.58 -26.47
CA ILE A 30 4.38 9.47 -25.74
C ILE A 30 3.29 8.64 -25.08
N VAL A 31 3.33 8.57 -23.75
CA VAL A 31 2.32 7.87 -22.95
C VAL A 31 1.31 8.88 -22.41
N CYS A 32 0.10 8.84 -22.92
CA CYS A 32 -1.01 9.69 -22.49
C CYS A 32 -1.91 8.94 -21.53
N ARG A 33 -2.02 9.45 -20.29
CA ARG A 33 -3.02 8.97 -19.33
C ARG A 33 -4.37 9.66 -19.55
N SER A 34 -5.46 8.91 -19.54
CA SER A 34 -6.84 9.41 -19.64
C SER A 34 -7.80 8.62 -18.75
N GLU A 35 -9.04 9.08 -18.58
CA GLU A 35 -10.09 8.31 -17.88
C GLU A 35 -10.70 7.24 -18.80
N LEU A 36 -10.88 7.58 -20.07
CA LEU A 36 -11.49 6.73 -21.11
C LEU A 36 -10.50 6.50 -22.27
N PRO A 37 -10.66 5.42 -23.04
CA PRO A 37 -9.92 5.23 -24.28
C PRO A 37 -10.11 6.43 -25.22
N ILE A 38 -9.03 6.90 -25.84
CA ILE A 38 -9.07 7.99 -26.81
C ILE A 38 -9.18 7.44 -28.24
N GLY A 39 -9.90 8.15 -29.11
CA GLY A 39 -10.00 7.84 -30.53
C GLY A 39 -8.70 8.10 -31.30
N THR A 40 -8.64 7.59 -32.53
CA THR A 40 -7.49 7.76 -33.44
C THR A 40 -7.22 9.22 -33.78
N GLU A 41 -8.27 10.03 -33.98
CA GLU A 41 -8.16 11.47 -34.27
C GLU A 41 -7.32 12.23 -33.22
N VAL A 42 -7.48 11.86 -31.95
CA VAL A 42 -6.74 12.46 -30.84
C VAL A 42 -5.26 12.06 -30.92
N LYS A 43 -4.97 10.81 -31.28
CA LYS A 43 -3.61 10.30 -31.44
C LYS A 43 -2.91 10.96 -32.61
N GLU A 44 -3.56 11.09 -33.75
CA GLU A 44 -3.02 11.79 -34.93
C GLU A 44 -2.71 13.25 -34.62
N LYS A 45 -3.59 13.92 -33.87
CA LYS A 45 -3.33 15.28 -33.39
C LYS A 45 -2.06 15.31 -32.54
N ILE A 46 -1.92 14.41 -31.57
CA ILE A 46 -0.72 14.35 -30.71
C ILE A 46 0.52 14.05 -31.56
N SER A 47 0.44 13.09 -32.48
CA SER A 47 1.51 12.73 -33.42
C SER A 47 2.00 13.95 -34.22
N ASN A 48 1.09 14.70 -34.84
CA ASN A 48 1.43 15.89 -35.62
C ASN A 48 2.05 17.01 -34.78
N PHE A 49 1.47 17.34 -33.62
CA PHE A 49 1.98 18.43 -32.78
C PHE A 49 3.27 18.06 -32.04
N CYS A 50 3.46 16.78 -31.74
CA CYS A 50 4.62 16.30 -31.01
C CYS A 50 5.69 15.73 -31.94
N HIS A 51 5.48 15.72 -33.25
CA HIS A 51 6.39 15.16 -34.27
C HIS A 51 6.91 13.76 -33.90
N VAL A 52 5.99 12.85 -33.59
CA VAL A 52 6.24 11.41 -33.37
C VAL A 52 5.27 10.62 -34.22
N ALA A 53 5.58 9.38 -34.57
CA ALA A 53 4.67 8.50 -35.29
C ALA A 53 3.40 8.20 -34.47
N THR A 54 2.29 7.90 -35.13
CA THR A 54 1.00 7.67 -34.43
C THR A 54 1.06 6.41 -33.56
N GLU A 55 1.85 5.42 -33.96
CA GLU A 55 2.15 4.18 -33.24
C GLU A 55 2.90 4.44 -31.92
N GLN A 56 3.67 5.53 -31.86
CA GLN A 56 4.42 5.95 -30.66
C GLN A 56 3.53 6.67 -29.63
N VAL A 57 2.26 6.95 -29.97
CA VAL A 57 1.28 7.57 -29.07
C VAL A 57 0.43 6.49 -28.38
N ILE A 58 0.83 6.18 -27.15
CA ILE A 58 0.21 5.15 -26.30
C ILE A 58 -0.83 5.81 -25.40
N CYS A 59 -2.03 5.26 -25.35
CA CYS A 59 -3.08 5.74 -24.44
C CYS A 59 -3.32 4.72 -23.34
N ILE A 60 -3.12 5.15 -22.09
CA ILE A 60 -3.43 4.35 -20.91
C ILE A 60 -4.62 5.02 -20.22
N HIS A 61 -5.78 4.41 -20.36
CA HIS A 61 -6.98 4.88 -19.66
C HIS A 61 -6.99 4.38 -18.20
N ASP A 62 -7.90 4.87 -17.38
CA ASP A 62 -8.07 4.36 -16.02
C ASP A 62 -8.59 2.92 -16.08
N LEU A 63 -7.78 2.00 -15.54
CA LEU A 63 -8.05 0.56 -15.56
C LEU A 63 -8.62 0.10 -14.21
N SER A 64 -9.29 -1.06 -14.20
CA SER A 64 -9.83 -1.65 -12.96
C SER A 64 -8.73 -2.02 -11.95
N SER A 65 -7.53 -2.33 -12.44
CA SER A 65 -6.38 -2.72 -11.63
C SER A 65 -5.06 -2.40 -12.32
N ILE A 66 -4.01 -2.21 -11.53
CA ILE A 66 -2.63 -2.02 -12.00
C ILE A 66 -2.12 -3.21 -12.82
N TYR A 67 -2.67 -4.41 -12.61
CA TYR A 67 -2.26 -5.63 -13.33
C TYR A 67 -2.67 -5.64 -14.81
N HIS A 68 -3.59 -4.76 -15.21
CA HIS A 68 -3.97 -4.58 -16.60
C HIS A 68 -3.01 -3.69 -17.38
N VAL A 69 -2.20 -2.86 -16.71
CA VAL A 69 -1.28 -1.92 -17.38
C VAL A 69 -0.28 -2.66 -18.30
N PRO A 70 0.41 -3.73 -17.86
CA PRO A 70 1.33 -4.47 -18.74
C PRO A 70 0.62 -5.12 -19.93
N LEU A 71 -0.62 -5.60 -19.74
CA LEU A 71 -1.43 -6.20 -20.80
C LEU A 71 -1.83 -5.17 -21.87
N LEU A 72 -2.18 -3.96 -21.43
CA LEU A 72 -2.51 -2.86 -22.32
C LEU A 72 -1.28 -2.38 -23.10
N MET A 73 -0.11 -2.30 -22.45
CA MET A 73 1.15 -1.97 -23.11
C MET A 73 1.57 -3.04 -24.14
N GLU A 74 1.39 -4.33 -23.83
CA GLU A 74 1.61 -5.42 -24.79
C GLU A 74 0.71 -5.24 -26.03
N LYS A 75 -0.59 -4.97 -25.82
CA LYS A 75 -1.55 -4.75 -26.91
C LYS A 75 -1.19 -3.54 -27.80
N HIS A 76 -0.51 -2.54 -27.26
CA HIS A 76 -0.05 -1.37 -28.00
C HIS A 76 1.29 -1.57 -28.74
N GLY A 77 1.90 -2.76 -28.68
CA GLY A 77 3.14 -3.04 -29.44
C GLY A 77 4.39 -2.35 -28.87
N VAL A 78 4.34 -1.88 -27.61
CA VAL A 78 5.45 -1.14 -26.98
C VAL A 78 6.73 -1.98 -26.89
N VAL A 79 6.58 -3.29 -26.70
CA VAL A 79 7.72 -4.21 -26.58
C VAL A 79 8.48 -4.31 -27.90
N ASP A 80 7.77 -4.38 -29.04
CA ASP A 80 8.37 -4.45 -30.37
C ASP A 80 9.11 -3.15 -30.68
N PHE A 81 8.48 -2.01 -30.39
CA PHE A 81 9.10 -0.71 -30.55
C PHE A 81 10.42 -0.58 -29.77
N LEU A 82 10.41 -0.97 -28.49
CA LEU A 82 11.62 -0.89 -27.65
C LEU A 82 12.72 -1.85 -28.13
N ALA A 83 12.34 -3.04 -28.61
CA ALA A 83 13.29 -4.01 -29.13
C ALA A 83 14.05 -3.48 -30.36
N GLU A 84 13.33 -2.87 -31.29
CA GLU A 84 13.91 -2.24 -32.48
C GLU A 84 14.74 -1.00 -32.10
N ARG A 85 14.17 -0.10 -31.29
CA ARG A 85 14.79 1.18 -30.94
C ARG A 85 16.09 1.02 -30.17
N LEU A 86 16.15 0.03 -29.28
CA LEU A 86 17.30 -0.25 -28.42
C LEU A 86 18.20 -1.38 -28.98
N GLN A 87 17.88 -1.93 -30.15
CA GLN A 87 18.61 -3.04 -30.78
C GLN A 87 18.76 -4.25 -29.84
N LEU A 88 17.66 -4.61 -29.15
CA LEU A 88 17.65 -5.75 -28.22
C LEU A 88 17.44 -7.05 -28.99
N ASN A 89 18.27 -8.05 -28.70
CA ASN A 89 18.13 -9.41 -29.23
C ASN A 89 16.99 -10.15 -28.53
N LEU A 90 15.75 -9.92 -28.97
CA LEU A 90 14.59 -10.68 -28.52
C LEU A 90 14.31 -11.87 -29.45
N PRO A 91 13.81 -13.00 -28.93
CA PRO A 91 13.41 -14.13 -29.77
C PRO A 91 12.23 -13.75 -30.67
N ASN A 92 12.30 -14.13 -31.95
CA ASN A 92 11.26 -13.88 -32.96
C ASN A 92 9.88 -14.43 -32.55
N GLN A 93 9.85 -15.54 -31.80
CA GLN A 93 8.64 -16.07 -31.19
C GLN A 93 8.68 -15.82 -29.69
N ARG A 94 7.78 -14.97 -29.21
CA ARG A 94 7.60 -14.77 -27.77
C ARG A 94 6.91 -16.00 -27.16
N PRO A 95 7.32 -16.44 -25.97
CA PRO A 95 6.62 -17.51 -25.27
C PRO A 95 5.14 -17.15 -25.12
N THR A 96 4.24 -18.04 -25.55
CA THR A 96 2.78 -17.82 -25.45
C THR A 96 2.32 -17.52 -24.02
N ARG A 97 3.09 -18.01 -23.03
CA ARG A 97 2.82 -17.85 -21.59
C ARG A 97 3.52 -16.65 -20.94
N LEU A 98 4.26 -15.82 -21.69
CA LEU A 98 5.03 -14.70 -21.12
C LEU A 98 4.15 -13.80 -20.23
N MET A 99 2.95 -13.49 -20.71
CA MET A 99 1.99 -12.64 -20.01
C MET A 99 0.91 -13.42 -19.25
N GLN A 100 1.00 -14.75 -19.19
CA GLN A 100 -0.04 -15.58 -18.58
C GLN A 100 -0.23 -15.22 -17.10
N ARG A 101 0.86 -15.01 -16.35
CA ARG A 101 0.78 -14.60 -14.94
C ARG A 101 0.03 -13.29 -14.75
N TRP A 102 0.24 -12.31 -15.63
CA TRP A 102 -0.46 -11.02 -15.59
C TRP A 102 -1.93 -11.17 -15.96
N ARG A 103 -2.24 -11.97 -16.99
CA ARG A 103 -3.62 -12.26 -17.42
C ARG A 103 -4.40 -12.97 -16.31
N ASP A 104 -3.82 -13.99 -15.70
CA ASP A 104 -4.43 -14.75 -14.61
C ASP A 104 -4.70 -13.84 -13.40
N LEU A 105 -3.72 -13.00 -13.04
CA LEU A 105 -3.85 -12.08 -11.92
C LEU A 105 -4.92 -11.02 -12.17
N ALA A 106 -4.88 -10.37 -13.34
CA ALA A 106 -5.86 -9.37 -13.73
C ALA A 106 -7.29 -9.95 -13.75
N HIS A 107 -7.45 -11.14 -14.33
CA HIS A 107 -8.72 -11.87 -14.35
C HIS A 107 -9.21 -12.20 -12.94
N ARG A 108 -8.33 -12.66 -12.03
CA ARG A 108 -8.70 -12.92 -10.63
C ARG A 108 -9.22 -11.66 -9.95
N VAL A 109 -8.53 -10.53 -10.10
CA VAL A 109 -8.96 -9.27 -9.48
C VAL A 109 -10.36 -8.86 -9.95
N ASP A 110 -10.68 -9.04 -11.23
CA ASP A 110 -11.98 -8.65 -11.77
C ASP A 110 -13.12 -9.63 -11.42
N THR A 111 -12.80 -10.89 -11.12
CA THR A 111 -13.80 -11.96 -10.91
C THR A 111 -14.10 -12.27 -9.46
N ILE A 112 -13.20 -11.98 -8.52
CA ILE A 112 -13.43 -12.28 -7.10
C ILE A 112 -14.61 -11.47 -6.54
N ARG A 113 -15.58 -12.17 -5.94
CA ARG A 113 -16.80 -11.56 -5.37
C ARG A 113 -16.87 -11.61 -3.85
N ARG A 114 -16.34 -12.68 -3.22
CA ARG A 114 -16.39 -12.84 -1.76
C ARG A 114 -15.56 -11.77 -1.10
N LYS A 115 -16.13 -11.01 -0.17
CA LYS A 115 -15.45 -9.92 0.53
C LYS A 115 -14.83 -10.41 1.83
N VAL A 116 -13.71 -9.82 2.22
CA VAL A 116 -13.11 -9.91 3.57
C VAL A 116 -12.97 -8.50 4.11
N ASN A 117 -13.46 -8.27 5.33
CA ASN A 117 -13.40 -6.97 5.98
C ASN A 117 -12.18 -6.92 6.87
N ILE A 118 -11.21 -6.08 6.53
CA ILE A 118 -10.00 -5.88 7.32
C ILE A 118 -9.96 -4.43 7.79
N THR A 119 -9.67 -4.23 9.07
CA THR A 119 -9.60 -2.91 9.68
C THR A 119 -8.16 -2.55 10.02
N LEU A 120 -7.68 -1.42 9.52
CA LEU A 120 -6.36 -0.88 9.81
C LEU A 120 -6.49 0.29 10.79
N VAL A 121 -5.90 0.13 11.98
CA VAL A 121 -5.95 1.11 13.08
C VAL A 121 -4.68 1.96 13.04
N GLY A 122 -4.73 3.07 12.30
CA GLY A 122 -3.58 3.89 11.96
C GLY A 122 -3.62 5.30 12.53
N LYS A 123 -2.57 6.07 12.25
CA LYS A 123 -2.42 7.48 12.65
C LYS A 123 -2.82 8.47 11.54
N TYR A 124 -2.82 8.00 10.29
CA TYR A 124 -3.03 8.79 9.08
C TYR A 124 -4.12 8.18 8.20
N THR A 125 -5.39 8.39 8.54
CA THR A 125 -6.53 7.81 7.77
C THR A 125 -6.83 8.54 6.48
N LYS A 126 -6.46 9.81 6.35
CA LYS A 126 -6.72 10.64 5.15
C LYS A 126 -5.64 10.54 4.07
N LEU A 127 -4.48 9.99 4.41
CA LEU A 127 -3.35 9.83 3.49
C LEU A 127 -3.19 8.33 3.25
N GLU A 128 -3.95 7.80 2.28
CA GLU A 128 -3.88 6.38 1.90
C GLU A 128 -2.44 5.96 1.54
N ASP A 129 -1.65 6.89 0.98
CA ASP A 129 -0.26 6.69 0.61
C ASP A 129 0.65 6.30 1.80
N ALA A 130 0.32 6.76 3.02
CA ALA A 130 1.08 6.41 4.22
C ALA A 130 1.05 4.90 4.52
N TYR A 131 0.06 4.19 3.98
CA TYR A 131 -0.14 2.75 4.15
C TYR A 131 -0.16 1.99 2.81
N ALA A 132 0.32 2.60 1.72
CA ALA A 132 0.28 2.00 0.39
C ALA A 132 0.91 0.60 0.33
N SER A 133 2.07 0.41 0.96
CA SER A 133 2.76 -0.88 0.99
C SER A 133 1.95 -1.96 1.72
N VAL A 134 1.36 -1.61 2.88
CA VAL A 134 0.51 -2.51 3.67
C VAL A 134 -0.76 -2.86 2.89
N MET A 135 -1.42 -1.86 2.30
CA MET A 135 -2.61 -2.06 1.47
C MET A 135 -2.32 -2.99 0.28
N LYS A 136 -1.20 -2.81 -0.42
CA LYS A 136 -0.83 -3.67 -1.55
C LYS A 136 -0.46 -5.09 -1.12
N ALA A 137 0.26 -5.26 -0.02
CA ALA A 137 0.56 -6.57 0.53
C ALA A 137 -0.73 -7.35 0.89
N LEU A 138 -1.69 -6.69 1.53
CA LEU A 138 -2.99 -7.27 1.85
C LEU A 138 -3.80 -7.57 0.59
N GLN A 139 -3.77 -6.68 -0.40
CA GLN A 139 -4.44 -6.91 -1.68
C GLN A 139 -3.88 -8.19 -2.34
N HIS A 140 -2.55 -8.36 -2.37
CA HIS A 140 -1.92 -9.56 -2.93
C HIS A 140 -2.34 -10.84 -2.20
N ALA A 141 -2.27 -10.82 -0.86
CA ALA A 141 -2.66 -11.97 -0.03
C ALA A 141 -4.16 -12.30 -0.18
N SER A 142 -5.02 -11.29 -0.26
CA SER A 142 -6.46 -11.44 -0.43
C SER A 142 -6.80 -12.05 -1.78
N ILE A 143 -6.16 -11.56 -2.86
CA ILE A 143 -6.35 -12.12 -4.21
C ILE A 143 -5.89 -13.59 -4.26
N ALA A 144 -4.74 -13.90 -3.66
CA ALA A 144 -4.24 -15.27 -3.57
C ALA A 144 -5.20 -16.20 -2.81
N SER A 145 -5.86 -15.66 -1.78
CA SER A 145 -6.84 -16.37 -0.95
C SER A 145 -8.26 -16.40 -1.56
N GLY A 146 -8.49 -15.75 -2.70
CA GLY A 146 -9.81 -15.70 -3.36
C GLY A 146 -10.80 -14.73 -2.72
N PHE A 147 -10.33 -13.67 -2.06
CA PHE A 147 -11.14 -12.64 -1.42
C PHE A 147 -10.89 -11.25 -1.99
N ASN A 148 -11.96 -10.46 -2.08
CA ASN A 148 -11.94 -9.05 -2.39
C ASN A 148 -11.77 -8.28 -1.06
N LEU A 149 -10.64 -7.60 -0.93
CA LEU A 149 -10.28 -6.87 0.28
C LEU A 149 -11.18 -5.62 0.42
N ASN A 150 -11.96 -5.57 1.49
CA ASN A 150 -12.61 -4.35 1.95
C ASN A 150 -11.80 -3.79 3.14
N LEU A 151 -10.85 -2.91 2.83
CA LEU A 151 -9.98 -2.28 3.82
C LEU A 151 -10.64 -1.03 4.40
N LYS A 152 -10.78 -0.97 5.73
CA LYS A 152 -11.29 0.17 6.47
C LYS A 152 -10.20 0.81 7.30
N PHE A 153 -10.09 2.13 7.24
CA PHE A 153 -9.12 2.89 8.01
C PHE A 153 -9.78 3.51 9.23
N ILE A 154 -9.24 3.24 10.40
CA ILE A 154 -9.63 3.87 11.66
C ILE A 154 -8.47 4.72 12.16
N ASP A 155 -8.76 5.95 12.56
CA ASP A 155 -7.78 6.77 13.27
C ASP A 155 -7.74 6.27 14.70
N ALA A 156 -6.57 5.82 15.16
CA ALA A 156 -6.41 5.26 16.48
C ALA A 156 -6.88 6.24 17.57
N SER A 157 -6.70 7.56 17.37
CA SER A 157 -7.20 8.55 18.32
C SER A 157 -8.72 8.51 18.49
N HIS A 158 -9.48 8.10 17.46
CA HIS A 158 -10.93 7.98 17.55
C HIS A 158 -11.38 6.85 18.47
N LEU A 159 -10.51 5.89 18.80
CA LEU A 159 -10.81 4.81 19.74
C LEU A 159 -10.57 5.21 21.20
N GLU A 160 -9.99 6.39 21.46
CA GLU A 160 -9.65 6.85 22.80
C GLU A 160 -10.85 7.44 23.56
N LYS A 161 -10.83 7.33 24.89
CA LYS A 161 -11.87 7.87 25.78
C LYS A 161 -12.06 9.39 25.64
N GLN A 162 -10.99 10.12 25.30
CA GLN A 162 -11.07 11.56 25.07
C GLN A 162 -11.97 11.90 23.86
N THR A 163 -11.93 11.07 22.81
CA THR A 163 -12.79 11.24 21.64
C THR A 163 -14.22 10.85 21.92
N GLN A 164 -14.47 9.87 22.80
CA GLN A 164 -15.83 9.58 23.29
C GLN A 164 -16.51 10.81 23.91
N MET A 165 -15.76 11.60 24.68
CA MET A 165 -16.29 12.82 25.32
C MET A 165 -16.41 14.00 24.37
N SER A 166 -15.41 14.21 23.50
CA SER A 166 -15.35 15.40 22.63
C SER A 166 -16.12 15.25 21.32
N LYS A 167 -16.12 14.05 20.72
CA LYS A 167 -16.73 13.74 19.42
C LYS A 167 -17.30 12.31 19.41
N PRO A 168 -18.42 12.08 20.12
CA PRO A 168 -18.98 10.73 20.31
C PRO A 168 -19.34 10.04 18.99
N GLU A 169 -19.76 10.79 17.97
CA GLU A 169 -20.08 10.25 16.63
C GLU A 169 -18.87 9.52 16.01
N GLN A 170 -17.70 10.16 16.02
CA GLN A 170 -16.46 9.59 15.46
C GLN A 170 -15.98 8.38 16.26
N TYR A 171 -16.16 8.42 17.58
CA TYR A 171 -15.84 7.30 18.47
C TYR A 171 -16.70 6.08 18.16
N HIS A 172 -18.02 6.24 18.11
CA HIS A 172 -18.94 5.14 17.87
C HIS A 172 -18.82 4.57 16.45
N GLU A 173 -18.56 5.42 15.45
CA GLU A 173 -18.30 4.97 14.08
C GLU A 173 -17.01 4.11 14.01
N ALA A 174 -15.92 4.56 14.63
CA ALA A 174 -14.66 3.82 14.68
C ALA A 174 -14.86 2.45 15.36
N TRP A 175 -15.49 2.41 16.54
CA TRP A 175 -15.75 1.15 17.23
C TRP A 175 -16.67 0.22 16.43
N LYS A 176 -17.67 0.76 15.72
CA LYS A 176 -18.52 -0.04 14.84
C LYS A 176 -17.73 -0.72 13.73
N GLU A 177 -16.87 0.02 13.03
CA GLU A 177 -16.02 -0.51 11.95
C GLU A 177 -15.00 -1.54 12.46
N LEU A 178 -14.52 -1.38 13.71
CA LEU A 178 -13.66 -2.37 14.37
C LEU A 178 -14.44 -3.66 14.67
N CYS A 179 -15.66 -3.55 15.21
CA CYS A 179 -16.49 -4.68 15.61
C CYS A 179 -16.91 -5.57 14.43
N ILE A 180 -17.26 -4.98 13.28
CA ILE A 180 -17.67 -5.72 12.08
C ILE A 180 -16.49 -6.36 11.33
N SER A 181 -15.25 -6.07 11.73
CA SER A 181 -14.06 -6.55 11.05
C SER A 181 -13.85 -8.06 11.23
N ASP A 182 -13.35 -8.70 10.18
CA ASP A 182 -12.90 -10.11 10.21
C ASP A 182 -11.46 -10.22 10.74
N GLY A 183 -10.67 -9.15 10.66
CA GLY A 183 -9.31 -9.09 11.17
C GLY A 183 -8.76 -7.67 11.26
N VAL A 184 -7.89 -7.44 12.25
CA VAL A 184 -7.37 -6.11 12.58
C VAL A 184 -5.87 -6.02 12.32
N ILE A 185 -5.41 -4.90 11.78
CA ILE A 185 -4.01 -4.63 11.55
C ILE A 185 -3.64 -3.33 12.26
N VAL A 186 -2.62 -3.42 13.11
CA VAL A 186 -2.05 -2.27 13.79
C VAL A 186 -0.68 -2.01 13.19
N PRO A 187 -0.55 -1.04 12.26
CA PRO A 187 0.72 -0.74 11.61
C PRO A 187 1.66 0.02 12.55
N GLY A 188 2.88 0.21 12.04
CA GLY A 188 3.89 1.06 12.66
C GLY A 188 3.41 2.51 12.84
N GLY A 189 4.16 3.25 13.64
CA GLY A 189 3.94 4.66 13.88
C GLY A 189 5.07 5.21 14.75
N PHE A 190 4.98 6.50 15.05
CA PHE A 190 5.95 7.20 15.88
C PHE A 190 5.23 8.22 16.77
N GLY A 191 5.78 8.40 17.97
CA GLY A 191 5.30 9.29 19.01
C GLY A 191 4.07 8.75 19.76
N SER A 192 3.66 9.52 20.76
CA SER A 192 2.60 9.13 21.71
C SER A 192 1.18 9.20 21.15
N ARG A 193 0.94 9.95 20.07
CA ARG A 193 -0.41 10.14 19.52
C ARG A 193 -1.01 8.84 19.00
N GLY A 194 -2.18 8.47 19.54
CA GLY A 194 -2.95 7.32 19.08
C GLY A 194 -2.47 5.98 19.65
N ILE A 195 -1.51 5.96 20.58
CA ILE A 195 -1.02 4.69 21.13
C ILE A 195 -2.06 4.01 22.04
N GLU A 196 -2.75 4.79 22.88
CA GLU A 196 -3.79 4.26 23.77
C GLU A 196 -4.96 3.69 22.97
N GLY A 197 -5.36 4.36 21.88
CA GLY A 197 -6.37 3.80 20.98
C GLY A 197 -5.95 2.48 20.32
N LYS A 198 -4.66 2.33 19.96
CA LYS A 198 -4.12 1.04 19.46
C LYS A 198 -4.14 -0.04 20.54
N ILE A 199 -3.77 0.29 21.78
CA ILE A 199 -3.81 -0.63 22.93
C ILE A 199 -5.25 -1.10 23.17
N MET A 200 -6.23 -0.18 23.15
CA MET A 200 -7.65 -0.51 23.29
C MET A 200 -8.15 -1.44 22.16
N ALA A 201 -7.70 -1.21 20.92
CA ALA A 201 -8.00 -2.12 19.81
C ALA A 201 -7.40 -3.52 20.01
N CYS A 202 -6.15 -3.61 20.48
CA CYS A 202 -5.49 -4.89 20.77
C CYS A 202 -6.24 -5.66 21.87
N GLN A 203 -6.64 -4.97 22.94
CA GLN A 203 -7.41 -5.55 24.04
C GLN A 203 -8.73 -6.12 23.52
N TRP A 204 -9.48 -5.33 22.77
CA TRP A 204 -10.75 -5.77 22.21
C TRP A 204 -10.58 -7.00 21.30
N CYS A 205 -9.53 -7.04 20.48
CA CYS A 205 -9.27 -8.19 19.63
C CYS A 205 -8.97 -9.45 20.46
N ARG A 206 -8.15 -9.34 21.50
CA ARG A 206 -7.82 -10.44 22.41
C ARG A 206 -9.06 -10.95 23.14
N ASP A 207 -9.87 -10.06 23.71
CA ASP A 207 -11.06 -10.41 24.48
C ASP A 207 -12.17 -11.05 23.61
N ASN A 208 -12.21 -10.75 22.31
CA ASN A 208 -13.23 -11.24 21.38
C ASN A 208 -12.72 -12.31 20.39
N ASN A 209 -11.51 -12.86 20.61
CA ASN A 209 -10.88 -13.85 19.71
C ASN A 209 -10.83 -13.39 18.24
N LYS A 210 -10.55 -12.12 18.00
CA LYS A 210 -10.42 -11.55 16.65
C LYS A 210 -8.96 -11.61 16.20
N PRO A 211 -8.67 -12.13 14.99
CA PRO A 211 -7.33 -12.15 14.44
C PRO A 211 -6.74 -10.73 14.35
N ILE A 212 -5.52 -10.56 14.84
CA ILE A 212 -4.81 -9.28 14.84
C ILE A 212 -3.36 -9.46 14.40
N LEU A 213 -2.85 -8.52 13.60
CA LEU A 213 -1.45 -8.43 13.22
C LEU A 213 -0.86 -7.07 13.62
N GLY A 214 0.10 -7.10 14.54
CA GLY A 214 0.89 -5.92 14.94
C GLY A 214 2.18 -5.81 14.12
N ILE A 215 2.38 -4.67 13.45
CA ILE A 215 3.59 -4.39 12.68
C ILE A 215 4.40 -3.29 13.39
N CYS A 216 5.66 -3.57 13.72
CA CYS A 216 6.55 -2.61 14.39
C CYS A 216 5.93 -2.08 15.70
N LEU A 217 5.54 -0.81 15.77
CA LEU A 217 4.83 -0.23 16.93
C LEU A 217 3.56 -1.02 17.32
N GLY A 218 2.90 -1.68 16.36
CA GLY A 218 1.76 -2.54 16.68
C GLY A 218 2.13 -3.70 17.62
N LEU A 219 3.31 -4.30 17.46
CA LEU A 219 3.80 -5.32 18.38
C LEU A 219 4.02 -4.74 19.79
N GLN A 220 4.61 -3.55 19.88
CA GLN A 220 4.83 -2.88 21.16
C GLN A 220 3.50 -2.62 21.88
N ALA A 221 2.49 -2.13 21.17
CA ALA A 221 1.15 -1.90 21.72
C ALA A 221 0.50 -3.21 22.22
N MET A 222 0.65 -4.33 21.51
CA MET A 222 0.13 -5.64 21.93
C MET A 222 0.82 -6.15 23.21
N VAL A 223 2.13 -6.00 23.31
CA VAL A 223 2.89 -6.43 24.49
C VAL A 223 2.54 -5.58 25.72
N ILE A 224 2.39 -4.26 25.54
CA ILE A 224 1.93 -3.34 26.59
C ILE A 224 0.50 -3.67 27.03
N GLU A 225 -0.41 -3.91 26.08
CA GLU A 225 -1.79 -4.33 26.37
C GLU A 225 -1.82 -5.57 27.26
N PHE A 226 -1.07 -6.60 26.87
CA PHE A 226 -1.03 -7.86 27.59
C PHE A 226 -0.48 -7.69 29.02
N ALA A 227 0.59 -6.91 29.18
CA ALA A 227 1.17 -6.63 30.49
C ALA A 227 0.17 -5.89 31.42
N ARG A 228 -0.53 -4.88 30.89
CA ARG A 228 -1.53 -4.11 31.67
C ARG A 228 -2.74 -4.97 32.04
N ASN A 229 -3.31 -5.68 31.07
CA ASN A 229 -4.62 -6.32 31.25
C ASN A 229 -4.53 -7.73 31.84
N VAL A 230 -3.53 -8.52 31.45
CA VAL A 230 -3.38 -9.91 31.88
C VAL A 230 -2.45 -10.01 33.09
N LEU A 231 -1.28 -9.37 33.04
CA LEU A 231 -0.28 -9.42 34.13
C LEU A 231 -0.52 -8.37 35.23
N LYS A 232 -1.49 -7.47 35.04
CA LYS A 232 -1.87 -6.40 35.99
C LYS A 232 -0.76 -5.39 36.28
N LEU A 233 0.15 -5.19 35.32
CA LEU A 233 1.15 -4.13 35.36
C LEU A 233 0.57 -2.86 34.72
N GLU A 234 -0.35 -2.18 35.41
CA GLU A 234 -1.10 -1.04 34.86
C GLU A 234 -0.20 0.10 34.38
N ASP A 235 0.94 0.30 35.05
CA ASP A 235 1.93 1.33 34.74
C ASP A 235 2.87 0.97 33.58
N ALA A 236 2.82 -0.28 33.07
CA ALA A 236 3.74 -0.72 32.02
C ALA A 236 3.58 0.10 30.74
N ASN A 237 4.70 0.63 30.23
CA ASN A 237 4.70 1.45 29.02
C ASN A 237 6.02 1.35 28.25
N SER A 238 6.06 1.99 27.08
CA SER A 238 7.28 2.24 26.32
C SER A 238 7.97 3.50 26.81
N THR A 239 9.30 3.49 26.89
CA THR A 239 10.10 4.69 27.20
C THR A 239 9.98 5.79 26.14
N GLU A 240 9.47 5.49 24.94
CA GLU A 240 9.15 6.50 23.92
C GLU A 240 7.93 7.35 24.34
N VAL A 241 6.98 6.76 25.05
CA VAL A 241 5.70 7.40 25.41
C VAL A 241 5.74 7.96 26.82
N ASP A 242 6.27 7.17 27.74
CA ASP A 242 6.41 7.53 29.15
C ASP A 242 7.80 7.13 29.64
N PRO A 243 8.76 8.07 29.64
CA PRO A 243 10.13 7.81 30.12
C PRO A 243 10.21 7.50 31.62
N ASP A 244 9.22 7.93 32.41
CA ASP A 244 9.23 7.86 33.88
C ASP A 244 8.45 6.63 34.42
N THR A 245 7.96 5.75 33.55
CA THR A 245 7.27 4.51 33.93
C THR A 245 8.15 3.65 34.85
N LYS A 246 7.54 3.09 35.91
CA LYS A 246 8.23 2.17 36.83
C LYS A 246 8.43 0.79 36.20
N ASN A 247 7.68 0.49 35.14
CA ASN A 247 7.75 -0.78 34.41
C ASN A 247 8.06 -0.52 32.92
N PRO A 248 9.31 -0.17 32.58
CA PRO A 248 9.74 0.12 31.21
C PRO A 248 9.79 -1.18 30.38
N LEU A 249 8.67 -1.55 29.79
CA LEU A 249 8.49 -2.82 29.08
C LEU A 249 9.12 -2.81 27.70
N VAL A 250 9.08 -1.65 27.03
CA VAL A 250 9.73 -1.40 25.75
C VAL A 250 10.72 -0.27 25.95
N ILE A 251 12.00 -0.55 25.69
CA ILE A 251 13.10 0.39 25.89
C ILE A 251 13.77 0.74 24.56
N ASP A 252 14.41 1.91 24.54
CA ASP A 252 15.33 2.24 23.45
C ASP A 252 16.62 1.43 23.59
N MET A 253 16.95 0.68 22.53
CA MET A 253 18.14 -0.15 22.46
C MET A 253 18.73 -0.02 21.05
N PRO A 254 19.52 1.05 20.80
CA PRO A 254 20.15 1.25 19.51
C PRO A 254 21.28 0.25 19.29
N GLU A 255 21.72 0.14 18.05
CA GLU A 255 22.84 -0.72 17.69
C GLU A 255 24.13 0.08 17.50
N TYR A 256 25.24 -0.54 17.86
CA TYR A 256 26.57 0.04 17.77
C TYR A 256 27.40 -0.82 16.84
N HIS A 257 27.65 -0.32 15.63
CA HIS A 257 28.45 -1.02 14.62
C HIS A 257 29.83 -0.37 14.51
N PRO A 258 30.91 -1.17 14.31
CA PRO A 258 32.24 -0.61 14.08
C PRO A 258 32.25 0.32 12.87
N GLY A 259 32.66 1.57 13.07
CA GLY A 259 32.71 2.61 12.03
C GLY A 259 31.57 3.63 12.11
N ASP A 260 30.48 3.32 12.81
CA ASP A 260 29.39 4.26 13.06
C ASP A 260 29.59 4.94 14.42
N MET A 261 29.31 6.25 14.47
CA MET A 261 29.35 7.03 15.72
C MET A 261 27.97 7.09 16.36
N GLY A 262 27.89 6.74 17.64
CA GLY A 262 26.64 6.81 18.41
C GLY A 262 25.71 5.61 18.20
N GLY A 263 24.48 5.73 18.70
CA GLY A 263 23.46 4.71 18.57
C GLY A 263 22.77 4.78 17.20
N THR A 264 22.81 3.70 16.44
CA THR A 264 22.20 3.61 15.11
C THR A 264 20.85 2.89 15.16
N MET A 265 19.95 3.27 14.24
CA MET A 265 18.68 2.55 14.07
C MET A 265 18.93 1.15 13.51
N ARG A 266 18.21 0.16 14.04
CA ARG A 266 18.18 -1.18 13.47
C ARG A 266 17.52 -1.18 12.08
N LEU A 267 18.35 -1.13 11.05
CA LEU A 267 17.93 -1.07 9.65
C LEU A 267 18.80 -1.97 8.75
N GLY A 268 18.24 -2.36 7.61
CA GLY A 268 18.95 -3.13 6.57
C GLY A 268 18.66 -4.63 6.61
N ARG A 269 19.49 -5.40 5.90
CA ARG A 269 19.35 -6.86 5.84
C ARG A 269 19.79 -7.47 7.15
N ARG A 270 18.86 -8.09 7.87
CA ARG A 270 19.10 -8.75 9.16
C ARG A 270 18.57 -10.17 9.15
N THR A 271 19.28 -11.03 9.86
CA THR A 271 18.87 -12.41 10.08
C THR A 271 18.03 -12.48 11.35
N THR A 272 16.86 -13.11 11.26
CA THR A 272 16.01 -13.44 12.41
C THR A 272 15.92 -14.95 12.48
N ILE A 273 16.24 -15.54 13.64
CA ILE A 273 16.31 -16.98 13.84
C ILE A 273 15.11 -17.40 14.69
N PHE A 274 14.33 -18.38 14.22
CA PHE A 274 13.23 -18.96 15.00
C PHE A 274 13.78 -19.70 16.23
N LYS A 275 13.06 -19.59 17.35
CA LYS A 275 13.41 -20.31 18.59
C LYS A 275 12.60 -21.58 18.81
N ASN A 276 11.32 -21.56 18.46
CA ASN A 276 10.39 -22.66 18.69
C ASN A 276 9.86 -23.18 17.34
N GLU A 277 9.69 -24.50 17.22
CA GLU A 277 9.13 -25.14 16.03
C GLU A 277 7.60 -25.06 15.98
N ASP A 278 6.94 -25.07 17.15
CA ASP A 278 5.49 -24.95 17.31
C ASP A 278 5.02 -23.50 17.11
N SER A 279 5.15 -22.97 15.89
CA SER A 279 4.66 -21.64 15.53
C SER A 279 3.94 -21.67 14.19
N ILE A 280 2.71 -21.17 14.18
CA ILE A 280 1.90 -20.95 12.97
C ILE A 280 2.70 -20.17 11.92
N ILE A 281 3.54 -19.20 12.35
CA ILE A 281 4.36 -18.42 11.42
C ILE A 281 5.45 -19.28 10.79
N SER A 282 6.09 -20.16 11.56
CA SER A 282 7.14 -21.04 11.04
C SER A 282 6.59 -21.99 9.97
N GLU A 283 5.37 -22.48 10.13
CA GLU A 283 4.70 -23.35 9.15
C GLU A 283 4.49 -22.67 7.78
N TYR A 284 4.33 -21.35 7.74
CA TYR A 284 4.20 -20.62 6.47
C TYR A 284 5.53 -20.38 5.74
N PHE A 285 6.67 -20.51 6.44
CA PHE A 285 8.00 -20.25 5.90
C PHE A 285 8.84 -21.52 5.66
N ASN A 286 8.40 -22.67 6.18
CA ASN A 286 8.96 -24.00 5.91
C ASN A 286 8.32 -24.62 4.67
#